data_AF-S7T9V1-F1
#
_entry.id   AF-S7T9V1-F1
#
_cell.length_a   1.000
_cell.length_b   1.000
_cell.length_c   1.000
_cell.angle_alpha   90.00
_cell.angle_beta   90.00
_cell.angle_gamma   90.00
#
_symmetry.space_group_name_H-M   'P 1'
#
loop_
_entity.id
_entity.type
_entity.pdbx_description
1 polymer ?
#
loop_
_entity_poly.entity_id
_entity_poly.type
_entity_poly.pdbx_seq_one_letter_code
_entity_poly.pdbx_strand_id
1 'polypeptide(L)'
;MKQNTDEDTIRDWLEGEEGRKALIHAAERICRKMTAMGLSFSAMGLPASASNQVVIDEIRSELSLILLENRSEIQKKLTSSETDPVRVLTRFMFQRLMDRARWSPRNDPFRYLYKMTVDAVRETEGFYLSAKGRAGSLYSLEKESRFIGPLPREAYAALPLPDDMADRLSMKTIAGRKILIRLARRFWREISRLFQNRPVWIELRDLIQWIGIYVPLDRDAPHVLNLTGQNAPHEIEPALEPDHDHAFDPAAVSRWAECFSGLLNEKEALAFHLHYGEEMPLKAVAERMGYSGPSGPSIHLKNVRETLHDFAADLRWLSPDEETPPNRLAQRLFKETLTEILKKRFETP
;
A
#
# COMPACT_ATOMS: atom_id res chain seq x y z
N MET A 1 -29.84 -29.91 -13.49
CA MET A 1 -28.57 -30.60 -13.12
C MET A 1 -27.41 -30.09 -13.99
N LYS A 2 -26.96 -28.84 -13.82
CA LYS A 2 -25.84 -28.24 -14.59
C LYS A 2 -24.87 -27.44 -13.70
N GLN A 3 -24.83 -27.71 -12.40
CA GLN A 3 -24.01 -26.97 -11.43
C GLN A 3 -22.74 -27.70 -10.97
N ASN A 4 -22.53 -28.96 -11.34
CA ASN A 4 -21.36 -29.74 -10.87
C ASN A 4 -20.07 -29.50 -11.66
N THR A 5 -20.12 -28.89 -12.85
CA THR A 5 -18.93 -28.81 -13.73
C THR A 5 -17.93 -27.76 -13.29
N ASP A 6 -18.40 -26.70 -12.61
CA ASP A 6 -17.54 -25.62 -12.09
C ASP A 6 -16.91 -25.97 -10.73
N GLU A 7 -17.53 -26.86 -9.94
CA GLU A 7 -17.02 -27.23 -8.61
C GLU A 7 -15.70 -28.02 -8.67
N ASP A 8 -15.57 -28.89 -9.66
CA ASP A 8 -14.38 -29.72 -9.82
C ASP A 8 -13.19 -28.90 -10.35
N THR A 9 -13.43 -27.87 -11.16
CA THR A 9 -12.33 -27.16 -11.87
C THR A 9 -11.38 -26.41 -10.93
N ILE A 10 -11.88 -25.71 -9.90
CA ILE A 10 -11.00 -25.01 -8.94
C ILE A 10 -10.28 -26.01 -8.04
N ARG A 11 -10.96 -27.08 -7.59
CA ARG A 11 -10.34 -28.10 -6.75
C ARG A 11 -9.23 -28.81 -7.51
N ASP A 12 -9.47 -29.18 -8.76
CA ASP A 12 -8.48 -29.79 -9.64
C ASP A 12 -7.29 -28.84 -9.87
N TRP A 13 -7.53 -27.54 -10.06
CA TRP A 13 -6.47 -26.55 -10.21
C TRP A 13 -5.64 -26.39 -8.92
N LEU A 14 -6.29 -26.35 -7.75
CA LEU A 14 -5.64 -26.28 -6.43
C LEU A 14 -4.77 -27.52 -6.15
N GLU A 15 -5.22 -28.68 -6.60
CA GLU A 15 -4.49 -29.94 -6.48
C GLU A 15 -3.35 -30.04 -7.51
N GLY A 16 -3.49 -29.36 -8.65
CA GLY A 16 -2.51 -29.26 -9.71
C GLY A 16 -1.25 -28.46 -9.34
N GLU A 17 -0.15 -28.80 -10.03
CA GLU A 17 1.17 -28.17 -9.82
C GLU A 17 1.14 -26.66 -10.09
N GLU A 18 0.39 -26.23 -11.09
CA GLU A 18 0.24 -24.82 -11.46
C GLU A 18 -0.42 -24.02 -10.32
N GLY A 19 -1.54 -24.51 -9.79
CA GLY A 19 -2.24 -23.84 -8.69
C GLY A 19 -1.43 -23.80 -7.41
N ARG A 20 -0.74 -24.89 -7.07
CA ARG A 20 0.17 -24.91 -5.92
C ARG A 20 1.29 -23.87 -6.05
N LYS A 21 1.94 -23.77 -7.21
CA LYS A 21 2.98 -22.75 -7.47
C LYS A 21 2.41 -21.34 -7.38
N ALA A 22 1.26 -21.10 -7.99
CA ALA A 22 0.60 -19.80 -7.95
C ALA A 22 0.27 -19.36 -6.51
N LEU A 23 -0.24 -20.28 -5.69
CA LEU A 23 -0.54 -20.02 -4.28
C LEU A 23 0.71 -19.72 -3.46
N ILE A 24 1.80 -20.49 -3.64
CA ILE A 24 3.06 -20.27 -2.93
C ILE A 24 3.63 -18.90 -3.31
N HIS A 25 3.73 -18.59 -4.61
CA HIS A 25 4.24 -17.29 -5.08
C HIS A 25 3.36 -16.13 -4.59
N ALA A 26 2.04 -16.30 -4.58
CA ALA A 26 1.12 -15.30 -4.05
C ALA A 26 1.35 -15.08 -2.55
N ALA A 27 1.52 -16.16 -1.77
CA ALA A 27 1.79 -16.10 -0.35
C ALA A 27 3.12 -15.40 -0.05
N GLU A 28 4.20 -15.76 -0.73
CA GLU A 28 5.51 -15.08 -0.61
C GLU A 28 5.43 -13.59 -0.94
N ARG A 29 4.68 -13.25 -2.01
CA ARG A 29 4.46 -11.85 -2.40
C ARG A 29 3.67 -11.07 -1.35
N ILE A 30 2.64 -11.68 -0.76
CA ILE A 30 1.89 -11.06 0.35
C ILE A 30 2.79 -10.88 1.56
N CYS A 31 3.63 -11.87 1.90
CA CYS A 31 4.58 -11.78 2.99
C CYS A 31 5.51 -10.58 2.83
N ARG A 32 6.19 -10.49 1.68
CA ARG A 32 7.08 -9.36 1.35
C ARG A 32 6.36 -8.02 1.44
N LYS A 33 5.18 -7.93 0.82
CA LYS A 33 4.38 -6.70 0.80
C LYS A 33 3.94 -6.26 2.20
N MET A 34 3.50 -7.20 3.04
CA MET A 34 3.13 -6.89 4.41
C MET A 34 4.34 -6.45 5.23
N THR A 35 5.48 -7.14 5.12
CA THR A 35 6.72 -6.76 5.80
C THR A 35 7.22 -5.39 5.37
N ALA A 36 7.22 -5.08 4.08
CA ALA A 36 7.63 -3.77 3.55
C ALA A 36 6.72 -2.63 4.04
N MET A 37 5.44 -2.91 4.27
CA MET A 37 4.50 -1.96 4.88
C MET A 37 4.56 -1.95 6.41
N GLY A 38 5.50 -2.71 6.98
CA GLY A 38 5.62 -2.98 8.40
C GLY A 38 4.31 -3.46 8.98
N LEU A 39 3.59 -4.42 8.41
CA LEU A 39 2.34 -4.97 8.95
C LEU A 39 2.55 -6.31 9.63
N SER A 40 1.83 -6.53 10.74
CA SER A 40 1.88 -7.79 11.48
C SER A 40 0.91 -8.82 10.89
N PHE A 41 1.33 -10.10 10.90
CA PHE A 41 0.48 -11.26 10.60
C PHE A 41 -0.41 -11.69 11.77
N SER A 42 -0.42 -10.94 12.87
CA SER A 42 -1.33 -11.16 14.01
C SER A 42 -2.81 -11.13 13.59
N ALA A 43 -3.13 -10.47 12.48
CA ALA A 43 -4.47 -10.49 11.89
C ALA A 43 -4.94 -11.87 11.40
N MET A 44 -4.00 -12.81 11.23
CA MET A 44 -4.28 -14.22 10.95
C MET A 44 -4.18 -15.09 12.21
N GLY A 45 -4.01 -14.49 13.40
CA GLY A 45 -3.79 -15.23 14.64
C GLY A 45 -2.38 -15.77 14.80
N LEU A 46 -1.44 -15.42 13.91
CA LEU A 46 -0.06 -15.86 14.01
C LEU A 46 0.72 -15.05 15.06
N PRO A 47 1.59 -15.70 15.85
CA PRO A 47 2.49 -15.00 16.77
C PRO A 47 3.51 -14.17 15.99
N ALA A 48 3.96 -13.06 16.57
CA ALA A 48 4.98 -12.20 15.96
C ALA A 48 6.33 -12.92 15.71
N SER A 49 6.60 -13.99 16.45
CA SER A 49 7.79 -14.85 16.33
C SER A 49 7.62 -15.99 15.32
N ALA A 50 6.51 -16.07 14.59
CA ALA A 50 6.32 -17.10 13.58
C ALA A 50 7.42 -17.03 12.50
N SER A 51 7.93 -18.19 12.09
CA SER A 51 8.90 -18.24 10.99
C SER A 51 8.23 -17.89 9.66
N ASN A 52 9.00 -17.38 8.70
CA ASN A 52 8.48 -17.04 7.38
C ASN A 52 7.77 -18.22 6.71
N GLN A 53 8.26 -19.45 6.89
CA GLN A 53 7.65 -20.65 6.32
C GLN A 53 6.25 -20.89 6.91
N VAL A 54 6.08 -20.76 8.23
CA VAL A 54 4.78 -20.90 8.89
C VAL A 54 3.80 -19.84 8.39
N VAL A 55 4.26 -18.60 8.21
CA VAL A 55 3.42 -17.51 7.67
C VAL A 55 3.00 -17.81 6.24
N ILE A 56 3.92 -18.26 5.38
CA ILE A 56 3.63 -18.62 3.98
C ILE A 56 2.61 -19.76 3.92
N ASP A 57 2.79 -20.81 4.73
CA ASP A 57 1.89 -21.95 4.77
C ASP A 57 0.48 -21.57 5.25
N GLU A 58 0.38 -20.65 6.22
CA GLU A 58 -0.90 -20.12 6.69
C GLU A 58 -1.61 -19.28 5.62
N ILE A 59 -0.88 -18.36 4.97
CA ILE A 59 -1.43 -17.54 3.87
C ILE A 59 -1.88 -18.44 2.72
N ARG A 60 -1.11 -19.47 2.38
CA ARG A 60 -1.48 -20.46 1.36
C ARG A 60 -2.78 -21.16 1.74
N SER A 61 -2.90 -21.59 2.99
CA SER A 61 -4.09 -22.29 3.48
C SER A 61 -5.33 -21.40 3.44
N GLU A 62 -5.21 -20.15 3.89
CA GLU A 62 -6.31 -19.17 3.82
C GLU A 62 -6.66 -18.80 2.37
N LEU A 63 -5.68 -18.67 1.47
CA LEU A 63 -5.92 -18.46 0.03
C LEU A 63 -6.74 -19.61 -0.58
N SER A 64 -6.40 -20.86 -0.25
CA SER A 64 -7.19 -22.03 -0.68
C SER A 64 -8.61 -21.97 -0.16
N LEU A 65 -8.82 -21.59 1.11
CA LEU A 65 -10.17 -21.40 1.67
C LEU A 65 -10.94 -20.29 0.94
N ILE A 66 -10.31 -19.14 0.69
CA ILE A 66 -10.94 -18.02 -0.03
C ILE A 66 -11.39 -18.44 -1.42
N LEU A 67 -10.56 -19.20 -2.14
CA LEU A 67 -10.88 -19.73 -3.45
C LEU A 67 -12.09 -20.67 -3.40
N LEU A 68 -12.16 -21.52 -2.38
CA LEU A 68 -13.28 -22.41 -2.15
C LEU A 68 -14.55 -21.70 -1.67
N GLU A 69 -14.43 -20.56 -0.99
CA GLU A 69 -15.56 -19.72 -0.53
C GLU A 69 -16.13 -18.84 -1.66
N ASN A 70 -15.27 -18.32 -2.54
CA ASN A 70 -15.63 -17.30 -3.55
C ASN A 70 -15.51 -17.83 -4.98
N ARG A 71 -15.78 -19.13 -5.16
CA ARG A 71 -15.51 -19.89 -6.39
C ARG A 71 -15.97 -19.17 -7.66
N SER A 72 -17.25 -18.81 -7.73
CA SER A 72 -17.85 -18.23 -8.94
C SER A 72 -17.29 -16.86 -9.34
N GLU A 73 -16.81 -16.06 -8.37
CA GLU A 73 -16.20 -14.77 -8.65
C GLU A 73 -14.73 -14.93 -9.07
N ILE A 74 -13.99 -15.77 -8.35
CA ILE A 74 -12.55 -15.91 -8.57
C ILE A 74 -12.26 -16.78 -9.79
N GLN A 75 -13.05 -17.83 -10.06
CA GLN A 75 -12.90 -18.68 -11.24
C GLN A 75 -12.89 -17.87 -12.52
N LYS A 76 -13.85 -16.95 -12.70
CA LYS A 76 -13.90 -16.06 -13.88
C LYS A 76 -12.64 -15.21 -14.07
N LYS A 77 -12.00 -14.82 -12.96
CA LYS A 77 -10.77 -14.01 -12.97
C LYS A 77 -9.53 -14.87 -13.22
N LEU A 78 -9.51 -16.11 -12.73
CA LEU A 78 -8.41 -17.05 -12.93
C LEU A 78 -8.43 -17.73 -14.30
N THR A 79 -9.60 -17.97 -14.89
CA THR A 79 -9.74 -18.58 -16.22
C THR A 79 -9.59 -17.57 -17.36
N SER A 80 -9.40 -16.29 -17.06
CA SER A 80 -9.13 -15.26 -18.07
C SER A 80 -7.68 -15.38 -18.53
N SER A 81 -7.47 -15.65 -19.82
CA SER A 81 -6.14 -15.83 -20.43
C SER A 81 -5.21 -14.61 -20.30
N GLU A 82 -5.76 -13.44 -19.99
CA GLU A 82 -5.02 -12.18 -19.84
C GLU A 82 -4.61 -11.87 -18.40
N THR A 83 -4.97 -12.73 -17.42
CA THR A 83 -4.86 -12.38 -16.01
C THR A 83 -3.90 -13.32 -15.27
N ASP A 84 -2.79 -12.78 -14.75
CA ASP A 84 -1.86 -13.51 -13.89
C ASP A 84 -2.56 -13.98 -12.59
N PRO A 85 -2.70 -15.30 -12.36
CA PRO A 85 -3.30 -15.86 -11.15
C PRO A 85 -2.65 -15.34 -9.87
N VAL A 86 -1.32 -15.20 -9.85
CA VAL A 86 -0.58 -14.74 -8.67
C VAL A 86 -1.04 -13.34 -8.29
N ARG A 87 -1.14 -12.43 -9.27
CA ARG A 87 -1.60 -11.05 -9.05
C ARG A 87 -3.02 -10.98 -8.50
N VAL A 88 -3.94 -11.80 -9.03
CA VAL A 88 -5.33 -11.85 -8.55
C VAL A 88 -5.39 -12.29 -7.10
N LEU A 89 -4.71 -13.41 -6.78
CA LEU A 89 -4.66 -13.99 -5.44
C LEU A 89 -4.03 -13.04 -4.43
N THR A 90 -2.87 -12.46 -4.77
CA THR A 90 -2.21 -11.45 -3.94
C THR A 90 -3.15 -10.29 -3.63
N ARG A 91 -3.85 -9.76 -4.64
CA ARG A 91 -4.78 -8.63 -4.44
C ARG A 91 -5.93 -8.99 -3.50
N PHE A 92 -6.57 -10.14 -3.72
CA PHE A 92 -7.71 -10.59 -2.91
C PHE A 92 -7.33 -10.81 -1.45
N MET A 93 -6.29 -11.59 -1.20
CA MET A 93 -5.87 -11.91 0.16
C MET A 93 -5.31 -10.68 0.87
N PHE A 94 -4.52 -9.86 0.18
CA PHE A 94 -4.04 -8.61 0.76
C PHE A 94 -5.21 -7.70 1.18
N GLN A 95 -6.25 -7.57 0.35
CA GLN A 95 -7.46 -6.82 0.71
C GLN A 95 -8.15 -7.40 1.96
N ARG A 96 -8.31 -8.73 2.03
CA ARG A 96 -8.92 -9.41 3.20
C ARG A 96 -8.09 -9.23 4.47
N LEU A 97 -6.76 -9.33 4.39
CA LEU A 97 -5.86 -9.08 5.52
C LEU A 97 -5.91 -7.63 5.97
N MET A 98 -5.94 -6.68 5.03
CA MET A 98 -6.13 -5.26 5.32
C MET A 98 -7.46 -4.99 6.00
N ASP A 99 -8.53 -5.65 5.55
CA ASP A 99 -9.83 -5.53 6.19
C ASP A 99 -9.80 -6.12 7.60
N ARG A 100 -9.30 -7.34 7.80
CA ARG A 100 -9.12 -7.93 9.14
C ARG A 100 -8.27 -7.06 10.07
N ALA A 101 -7.19 -6.45 9.55
CA ALA A 101 -6.37 -5.52 10.31
C ALA A 101 -7.17 -4.27 10.75
N ARG A 102 -8.06 -3.76 9.89
CA ARG A 102 -8.95 -2.63 10.20
C ARG A 102 -10.02 -2.96 11.24
N TRP A 103 -10.37 -4.23 11.44
CA TRP A 103 -11.47 -4.64 12.34
C TRP A 103 -11.02 -5.05 13.75
N SER A 104 -9.71 -5.06 14.04
CA SER A 104 -9.20 -5.44 15.36
C SER A 104 -8.16 -4.46 15.90
N PRO A 105 -8.34 -3.95 17.14
CA PRO A 105 -7.35 -3.08 17.78
C PRO A 105 -6.03 -3.80 18.10
N ARG A 106 -6.00 -5.15 18.06
CA ARG A 106 -4.78 -5.93 18.34
C ARG A 106 -3.84 -6.02 17.14
N ASN A 107 -4.35 -5.82 15.94
CA ASN A 107 -3.60 -6.04 14.71
C ASN A 107 -2.92 -4.75 14.25
N ASP A 108 -3.70 -3.67 14.20
CA ASP A 108 -3.24 -2.35 13.82
C ASP A 108 -4.11 -1.31 14.57
N PRO A 109 -3.70 -0.91 15.80
CA PRO A 109 -4.47 0.03 16.62
C PRO A 109 -4.78 1.33 15.89
N PHE A 110 -3.82 1.82 15.09
CA PHE A 110 -3.96 3.05 14.31
C PHE A 110 -5.04 2.91 13.24
N ARG A 111 -4.99 1.87 12.40
CA ARG A 111 -5.99 1.66 11.33
C ARG A 111 -7.35 1.31 11.87
N TYR A 112 -7.42 0.54 12.95
CA TYR A 112 -8.67 0.26 13.66
C TYR A 112 -9.31 1.56 14.16
N LEU A 113 -8.55 2.39 14.86
CA LEU A 113 -9.03 3.68 15.35
C LEU A 113 -9.42 4.63 14.21
N TYR A 114 -8.60 4.69 13.15
CA TYR A 114 -8.91 5.46 11.95
C TYR A 114 -10.26 5.06 11.36
N LYS A 115 -10.49 3.76 11.15
CA LYS A 115 -11.75 3.25 10.61
C LYS A 115 -12.94 3.59 11.51
N MET A 116 -12.84 3.28 12.80
CA MET A 116 -13.90 3.59 13.77
C MET A 116 -14.23 5.08 13.80
N THR A 117 -13.22 5.93 13.63
CA THR A 117 -13.39 7.39 13.59
C THR A 117 -14.03 7.83 12.28
N VAL A 118 -13.63 7.28 11.12
CA VAL A 118 -14.29 7.55 9.82
C VAL A 118 -15.77 7.23 9.92
N ASP A 119 -16.09 6.02 10.38
CA ASP A 119 -17.47 5.53 10.47
C ASP A 119 -18.28 6.41 11.45
N ALA A 120 -17.70 6.74 12.61
CA ALA A 120 -18.34 7.61 13.60
C ALA A 120 -18.57 9.04 13.09
N VAL A 121 -17.59 9.66 12.44
CA VAL A 121 -17.66 11.05 11.95
C VAL A 121 -18.61 11.16 10.76
N ARG A 122 -18.54 10.22 9.81
CA ARG A 122 -19.37 10.21 8.61
C ARG A 122 -20.87 10.10 8.92
N GLU A 123 -21.23 9.32 9.94
CA GLU A 123 -22.61 9.11 10.36
C GLU A 123 -23.14 10.17 11.34
N THR A 124 -22.33 11.18 11.68
CA THR A 124 -22.68 12.17 12.71
C THR A 124 -22.97 13.53 12.09
N GLU A 125 -24.13 14.08 12.43
CA GLU A 125 -24.48 15.45 12.03
C GLU A 125 -23.50 16.50 12.58
N GLY A 126 -23.26 17.53 11.77
CA GLY A 126 -22.34 18.62 12.07
C GLY A 126 -20.89 18.35 11.67
N PHE A 127 -20.60 17.23 11.00
CA PHE A 127 -19.36 17.06 10.24
C PHE A 127 -19.63 17.13 8.75
N TYR A 128 -18.85 17.94 8.05
CA TYR A 128 -18.88 18.06 6.60
C TYR A 128 -17.67 17.34 6.02
N LEU A 129 -17.86 16.74 4.84
CA LEU A 129 -16.84 15.99 4.12
C LEU A 129 -16.50 16.71 2.81
N SER A 130 -15.21 16.83 2.52
CA SER A 130 -14.68 17.33 1.26
C SER A 130 -13.74 16.30 0.64
N ALA A 131 -14.01 15.90 -0.60
CA ALA A 131 -13.19 14.96 -1.37
C ALA A 131 -11.92 15.61 -1.98
N LYS A 132 -11.63 16.87 -1.66
CA LYS A 132 -10.54 17.65 -2.27
C LYS A 132 -9.17 17.52 -1.57
N GLY A 133 -8.97 16.53 -0.70
CA GLY A 133 -7.69 16.34 -0.02
C GLY A 133 -6.61 15.73 -0.93
N ARG A 134 -5.34 16.07 -0.68
CA ARG A 134 -4.20 15.51 -1.41
C ARG A 134 -3.90 14.06 -1.02
N ALA A 135 -4.14 13.68 0.24
CA ALA A 135 -3.85 12.35 0.77
C ALA A 135 -5.08 11.62 1.36
N GLY A 136 -6.28 12.21 1.26
CA GLY A 136 -7.50 11.59 1.77
C GLY A 136 -8.72 12.50 1.84
N SER A 137 -9.72 12.04 2.59
CA SER A 137 -10.93 12.82 2.90
C SER A 137 -10.65 13.90 3.94
N LEU A 138 -11.06 15.13 3.63
CA LEU A 138 -10.98 16.26 4.56
C LEU A 138 -12.32 16.44 5.27
N TYR A 139 -12.27 16.73 6.58
CA TYR A 139 -13.45 16.97 7.39
C TYR A 139 -13.41 18.36 8.02
N SER A 140 -14.60 18.90 8.29
CA SER A 140 -14.78 20.14 9.03
C SER A 140 -16.07 20.14 9.83
N LEU A 141 -16.17 21.02 10.84
CA LEU A 141 -17.41 21.30 11.56
C LEU A 141 -18.32 22.29 10.82
N GLU A 142 -17.82 23.01 9.80
CA GLU A 142 -18.58 23.98 9.02
C GLU A 142 -18.31 23.83 7.51
N LYS A 143 -19.31 24.14 6.68
CA LYS A 143 -19.18 24.07 5.20
C LYS A 143 -18.21 25.13 4.69
N GLU A 144 -18.26 26.33 5.25
CA GLU A 144 -17.43 27.46 4.88
C GLU A 144 -16.14 27.44 5.67
N SER A 145 -15.26 26.51 5.31
CA SER A 145 -14.01 26.27 5.99
C SER A 145 -12.81 26.53 5.11
N ARG A 146 -11.72 27.00 5.74
CA ARG A 146 -10.44 27.24 5.08
C ARG A 146 -9.65 25.94 4.95
N PHE A 147 -9.01 25.73 3.80
CA PHE A 147 -8.01 24.68 3.66
C PHE A 147 -6.73 25.07 4.40
N ILE A 148 -6.25 24.17 5.26
CA ILE A 148 -4.95 24.26 5.90
C ILE A 148 -4.05 23.13 5.39
N GLY A 149 -2.74 23.35 5.40
CA GLY A 149 -1.77 22.30 5.11
C GLY A 149 -1.66 21.30 6.27
N PRO A 150 -0.81 20.27 6.11
CA PRO A 150 -0.48 19.36 7.20
C PRO A 150 0.03 20.12 8.42
N LEU A 151 -0.37 19.70 9.60
CA LEU A 151 0.07 20.32 10.85
C LEU A 151 1.39 19.65 11.32
N PRO A 152 2.33 20.45 11.87
CA PRO A 152 3.55 19.90 12.45
C PRO A 152 3.23 19.14 13.75
N ARG A 153 4.05 18.17 14.13
CA ARG A 153 3.79 17.27 15.27
C ARG A 153 3.62 18.04 16.58
N GLU A 154 4.37 19.12 16.74
CA GLU A 154 4.37 20.01 17.90
C GLU A 154 3.01 20.71 18.07
N ALA A 155 2.31 21.01 16.96
CA ALA A 155 0.99 21.62 17.03
C ALA A 155 -0.05 20.67 17.64
N TYR A 156 0.06 19.35 17.41
CA TYR A 156 -0.82 18.36 18.03
C TYR A 156 -0.56 18.24 19.53
N ALA A 157 0.71 18.21 19.94
CA ALA A 157 1.10 18.04 21.33
C ALA A 157 0.62 19.19 22.24
N ALA A 158 0.41 20.38 21.67
CA ALA A 158 -0.11 21.54 22.39
C ALA A 158 -1.64 21.53 22.62
N LEU A 159 -2.38 20.62 21.97
CA LEU A 159 -3.84 20.60 22.07
C LEU A 159 -4.31 19.82 23.31
N PRO A 160 -5.03 20.46 24.26
CA PRO A 160 -5.46 19.79 25.48
C PRO A 160 -6.58 18.77 25.24
N LEU A 161 -6.52 17.65 25.96
CA LEU A 161 -7.67 16.76 26.14
C LEU A 161 -8.86 17.50 26.79
N PRO A 162 -10.08 16.97 26.71
CA PRO A 162 -11.19 17.44 27.54
C PRO A 162 -10.87 17.25 29.03
N ASP A 163 -11.13 18.26 29.85
CA ASP A 163 -10.72 18.32 31.27
C ASP A 163 -11.28 17.20 32.16
N ASP A 164 -12.34 16.53 31.72
CA ASP A 164 -12.99 15.41 32.40
C ASP A 164 -12.51 14.03 31.92
N MET A 165 -11.52 13.98 31.04
CA MET A 165 -10.89 12.75 30.59
C MET A 165 -9.58 12.51 31.33
N ALA A 166 -9.29 11.25 31.65
CA ALA A 166 -7.99 10.86 32.18
C ALA A 166 -6.88 11.13 31.15
N ASP A 167 -5.69 11.50 31.63
CA ASP A 167 -4.51 11.79 30.80
C ASP A 167 -4.04 10.60 29.94
N ARG A 168 -4.43 9.38 30.34
CA ARG A 168 -4.19 8.15 29.57
C ARG A 168 -5.51 7.43 29.33
N LEU A 169 -5.82 7.19 28.07
CA LEU A 169 -7.06 6.56 27.65
C LEU A 169 -6.78 5.18 27.05
N SER A 170 -7.62 4.20 27.39
CA SER A 170 -7.53 2.86 26.79
C SER A 170 -8.17 2.82 25.40
N MET A 171 -7.67 1.95 24.51
CA MET A 171 -8.27 1.70 23.20
C MET A 171 -9.75 1.31 23.29
N LYS A 172 -10.14 0.53 24.32
CA LYS A 172 -11.54 0.13 24.56
C LYS A 172 -12.42 1.34 24.86
N THR A 173 -11.92 2.30 25.64
CA THR A 173 -12.64 3.53 25.99
C THR A 173 -12.84 4.40 24.76
N ILE A 174 -11.78 4.59 23.98
CA ILE A 174 -11.81 5.51 22.85
C ILE A 174 -12.56 4.95 21.65
N ALA A 175 -12.54 3.64 21.41
CA ALA A 175 -13.28 3.04 20.29
C ALA A 175 -14.81 3.25 20.38
N GLY A 176 -15.34 3.72 21.52
CA GLY A 176 -16.73 4.09 21.67
C GLY A 176 -17.10 5.31 20.82
N ARG A 177 -18.10 5.16 19.93
CA ARG A 177 -18.57 6.22 19.01
C ARG A 177 -18.77 7.58 19.68
N LYS A 178 -19.40 7.62 20.86
CA LYS A 178 -19.64 8.88 21.61
C LYS A 178 -18.33 9.59 21.99
N ILE A 179 -17.31 8.83 22.40
CA ILE A 179 -16.00 9.36 22.78
C ILE A 179 -15.26 9.86 21.54
N LEU A 180 -15.26 9.10 20.44
CA LEU A 180 -14.65 9.54 19.16
C LEU A 180 -15.21 10.85 18.64
N ILE A 181 -16.55 10.97 18.60
CA ILE A 181 -17.22 12.20 18.14
C ILE A 181 -16.85 13.39 19.04
N ARG A 182 -16.79 13.15 20.36
CA ARG A 182 -16.43 14.18 21.33
C ARG A 182 -14.99 14.64 21.14
N LEU A 183 -14.05 13.71 21.02
CA LEU A 183 -12.64 13.97 20.74
C LEU A 183 -12.45 14.70 19.42
N ALA A 184 -13.13 14.26 18.35
CA ALA A 184 -13.14 14.92 17.07
C ALA A 184 -13.63 16.38 17.19
N ARG A 185 -14.78 16.62 17.83
CA ARG A 185 -15.28 18.00 18.01
C ARG A 185 -14.33 18.88 18.81
N ARG A 186 -13.69 18.34 19.86
CA ARG A 186 -12.66 19.07 20.62
C ARG A 186 -11.48 19.42 19.72
N PHE A 187 -10.88 18.42 19.06
CA PHE A 187 -9.75 18.61 18.16
C PHE A 187 -10.01 19.70 17.10
N TRP A 188 -11.12 19.60 16.35
CA TRP A 188 -11.45 20.60 15.33
C TRP A 188 -11.65 22.00 15.90
N ARG A 189 -12.25 22.13 17.10
CA ARG A 189 -12.41 23.43 17.76
C ARG A 189 -11.06 24.02 18.18
N GLU A 190 -10.18 23.22 18.77
CA GLU A 190 -8.86 23.71 19.18
C GLU A 190 -8.00 24.08 17.97
N ILE A 191 -8.01 23.28 16.90
CA ILE A 191 -7.33 23.69 15.66
C ILE A 191 -7.95 24.99 15.10
N SER A 192 -9.27 25.10 15.04
CA SER A 192 -9.91 26.33 14.54
C SER A 192 -9.49 27.56 15.37
N ARG A 193 -9.29 27.42 16.68
CA ARG A 193 -8.74 28.48 17.55
C ARG A 193 -7.32 28.87 17.16
N LEU A 194 -6.43 27.90 16.89
CA LEU A 194 -5.06 28.16 16.40
C LEU A 194 -5.06 28.97 15.09
N PHE A 195 -6.08 28.81 14.26
CA PHE A 195 -6.28 29.56 13.03
C PHE A 195 -7.24 30.76 13.18
N GLN A 196 -7.14 31.49 14.30
CA GLN A 196 -7.89 32.73 14.57
C GLN A 196 -9.41 32.52 14.63
N ASN A 197 -9.84 31.42 15.26
CA ASN A 197 -11.26 31.02 15.36
C ASN A 197 -11.96 30.83 14.01
N ARG A 198 -11.21 30.48 12.96
CA ARG A 198 -11.79 30.18 11.64
C ARG A 198 -11.98 28.68 11.48
N PRO A 199 -13.13 28.22 10.95
CA PRO A 199 -13.33 26.83 10.60
C PRO A 199 -12.32 26.36 9.56
N VAL A 200 -11.82 25.14 9.71
CA VAL A 200 -10.79 24.56 8.85
C VAL A 200 -11.15 23.16 8.33
N TRP A 201 -10.63 22.84 7.15
CA TRP A 201 -10.61 21.49 6.59
C TRP A 201 -9.34 20.76 7.03
N ILE A 202 -9.49 19.61 7.69
CA ILE A 202 -8.38 18.83 8.25
C ILE A 202 -8.51 17.36 7.82
N GLU A 203 -7.40 16.66 7.63
CA GLU A 203 -7.42 15.23 7.39
C GLU A 203 -7.73 14.46 8.67
N LEU A 204 -8.45 13.35 8.56
CA LEU A 204 -8.76 12.54 9.74
C LEU A 204 -7.50 11.91 10.37
N ARG A 205 -6.45 11.73 9.57
CA ARG A 205 -5.15 11.21 10.03
C ARG A 205 -4.58 12.07 11.15
N ASP A 206 -4.74 13.39 11.07
CA ASP A 206 -4.23 14.35 12.05
C ASP A 206 -4.95 14.20 13.40
N LEU A 207 -6.27 13.94 13.37
CA LEU A 207 -7.02 13.58 14.58
C LEU A 207 -6.49 12.29 15.21
N ILE A 208 -6.22 11.24 14.42
CA ILE A 208 -5.72 9.97 14.95
C ILE A 208 -4.32 10.14 15.56
N GLN A 209 -3.46 10.95 14.93
CA GLN A 209 -2.14 11.28 15.47
C GLN A 209 -2.24 12.01 16.81
N TRP A 210 -3.15 13.00 16.93
CA TRP A 210 -3.40 13.67 18.21
C TRP A 210 -3.93 12.71 19.28
N ILE A 211 -4.87 11.83 18.95
CA ILE A 211 -5.35 10.81 19.89
C ILE A 211 -4.20 9.89 20.32
N GLY A 212 -3.29 9.54 19.39
CA GLY A 212 -2.11 8.71 19.65
C GLY A 212 -1.09 9.29 20.61
N ILE A 213 -1.20 10.57 20.99
CA ILE A 213 -0.38 11.17 22.06
C ILE A 213 -0.84 10.66 23.43
N TYR A 214 -2.14 10.38 23.58
CA TYR A 214 -2.78 10.02 24.87
C TYR A 214 -3.17 8.54 24.95
N VAL A 215 -3.03 7.82 23.84
CA VAL A 215 -3.31 6.40 23.70
C VAL A 215 -2.06 5.75 23.17
N PRO A 216 -1.57 4.66 23.79
CA PRO A 216 -0.54 3.85 23.18
C PRO A 216 -1.09 3.22 21.91
N LEU A 217 -0.91 3.93 20.78
CA LEU A 217 -1.05 3.39 19.44
C LEU A 217 0.26 2.75 18.98
N ASP A 218 1.33 2.94 19.75
CA ASP A 218 2.62 2.31 19.55
C ASP A 218 2.52 0.80 19.72
N ARG A 219 3.22 0.14 18.80
CA ARG A 219 3.55 -1.27 18.89
C ARG A 219 4.63 -1.44 19.95
N ASP A 220 4.27 -1.78 21.17
CA ASP A 220 5.19 -2.52 22.03
C ASP A 220 5.34 -3.97 21.51
N ALA A 221 5.91 -4.08 20.31
CA ALA A 221 6.61 -5.24 19.83
C ALA A 221 7.81 -4.77 19.00
N PRO A 222 8.90 -4.32 19.63
CA PRO A 222 10.21 -4.49 19.04
C PRO A 222 10.51 -6.00 19.09
N HIS A 223 10.09 -6.71 18.05
CA HIS A 223 10.87 -7.85 17.60
C HIS A 223 11.53 -7.43 16.30
N VAL A 224 12.52 -6.55 16.44
CA VAL A 224 13.76 -6.80 15.73
C VAL A 224 14.12 -8.23 16.08
N LEU A 225 13.85 -9.16 15.15
CA LEU A 225 14.45 -10.46 15.20
C LEU A 225 15.96 -10.19 15.08
N ASN A 226 16.64 -10.10 16.22
CA ASN A 226 18.06 -10.38 16.26
C ASN A 226 18.20 -11.84 15.81
N LEU A 227 18.43 -12.03 14.51
CA LEU A 227 18.79 -13.30 13.89
C LEU A 227 20.25 -13.67 14.21
N THR A 228 20.68 -13.45 15.44
CA THR A 228 22.01 -13.84 15.93
C THR A 228 21.86 -14.37 17.35
N GLY A 229 21.40 -15.62 17.44
CA GLY A 229 21.68 -16.41 18.62
C GLY A 229 23.16 -16.73 18.63
N GLN A 230 23.92 -16.17 19.56
CA GLN A 230 25.04 -16.83 20.23
C GLN A 230 25.54 -16.00 21.43
N ASN A 231 25.88 -16.72 22.50
CA ASN A 231 26.23 -16.23 23.82
C ASN A 231 27.54 -15.41 23.84
N ALA A 232 27.44 -14.14 24.26
CA ALA A 232 28.37 -13.35 25.08
C ALA A 232 29.87 -13.22 24.64
N PRO A 233 30.68 -12.39 25.31
CA PRO A 233 30.98 -11.01 24.90
C PRO A 233 32.47 -10.82 24.52
N HIS A 234 32.77 -9.91 23.60
CA HIS A 234 33.89 -8.96 23.72
C HIS A 234 33.87 -7.97 22.56
N GLU A 235 34.10 -6.72 22.94
CA GLU A 235 34.33 -5.56 22.09
C GLU A 235 35.39 -5.85 21.02
N ILE A 236 34.98 -5.76 19.75
CA ILE A 236 35.89 -5.44 18.64
C ILE A 236 35.12 -4.44 17.79
N GLU A 237 35.56 -3.18 17.83
CA GLU A 237 35.16 -2.18 16.84
C GLU A 237 35.41 -2.74 15.44
N PRO A 238 34.39 -2.88 14.56
CA PRO A 238 34.67 -3.23 13.18
C PRO A 238 35.24 -2.00 12.50
N ALA A 239 36.46 -2.17 12.00
CA ALA A 239 37.12 -1.27 11.08
C ALA A 239 36.15 -0.87 9.95
N LEU A 240 36.15 0.42 9.62
CA LEU A 240 35.49 0.99 8.45
C LEU A 240 35.92 0.21 7.19
N GLU A 241 35.04 -0.66 6.69
CA GLU A 241 35.17 -1.21 5.35
C GLU A 241 34.82 -0.13 4.30
N PRO A 242 35.46 -0.18 3.12
CA PRO A 242 35.31 0.86 2.11
C PRO A 242 33.99 0.74 1.36
N ASP A 243 33.17 1.78 1.46
CA ASP A 243 32.15 2.27 0.52
C ASP A 243 31.77 1.32 -0.65
N HIS A 244 30.87 0.36 -0.39
CA HIS A 244 30.28 -0.55 -1.39
C HIS A 244 28.80 -0.26 -1.71
N ASP A 245 28.25 0.87 -1.23
CA ASP A 245 26.81 1.17 -1.26
C ASP A 245 26.23 1.62 -2.63
N HIS A 246 26.98 1.46 -3.72
CA HIS A 246 26.54 1.88 -5.06
C HIS A 246 26.50 0.77 -6.13
N ALA A 247 26.96 -0.45 -5.82
CA ALA A 247 26.93 -1.55 -6.78
C ALA A 247 25.51 -2.14 -6.92
N PHE A 248 24.98 -2.18 -8.15
CA PHE A 248 23.75 -2.89 -8.52
C PHE A 248 24.05 -3.93 -9.60
N ASP A 249 23.24 -4.99 -9.74
CA ASP A 249 23.38 -5.99 -10.80
C ASP A 249 22.70 -5.49 -12.09
N PRO A 250 23.46 -5.12 -13.15
CA PRO A 250 22.88 -4.62 -14.39
C PRO A 250 22.05 -5.68 -15.12
N ALA A 251 22.41 -6.95 -15.01
CA ALA A 251 21.70 -8.03 -15.69
C ALA A 251 20.31 -8.25 -15.08
N ALA A 252 20.19 -8.14 -13.76
CA ALA A 252 18.88 -8.17 -13.09
C ALA A 252 18.00 -6.99 -13.48
N VAL A 253 18.55 -5.78 -13.52
CA VAL A 253 17.81 -4.57 -13.94
C VAL A 253 17.30 -4.69 -15.38
N SER A 254 18.12 -5.22 -16.29
CA SER A 254 17.69 -5.46 -17.68
C SER A 254 16.57 -6.50 -17.77
N ARG A 255 16.67 -7.61 -17.02
CA ARG A 255 15.57 -8.60 -16.94
C ARG A 255 14.28 -7.99 -16.39
N TRP A 256 14.37 -7.09 -15.41
CA TRP A 256 13.19 -6.40 -14.90
C TRP A 256 12.54 -5.50 -15.95
N ALA A 257 13.33 -4.81 -16.77
CA ALA A 257 12.80 -4.01 -17.88
C ALA A 257 12.09 -4.89 -18.92
N GLU A 258 12.64 -6.06 -19.25
CA GLU A 258 11.99 -7.06 -20.11
C GLU A 258 10.66 -7.52 -19.51
N CYS A 259 10.64 -7.95 -18.25
CA CYS A 259 9.41 -8.35 -17.56
C CYS A 259 8.37 -7.23 -17.55
N PHE A 260 8.79 -6.00 -17.24
CA PHE A 260 7.89 -4.85 -17.21
C PHE A 260 7.30 -4.54 -18.59
N SER A 261 8.09 -4.66 -19.65
CA SER A 261 7.61 -4.45 -21.02
C SER A 261 6.47 -5.40 -21.40
N GLY A 262 6.47 -6.63 -20.86
CA GLY A 262 5.42 -7.62 -21.05
C GLY A 262 4.13 -7.32 -20.27
N LEU A 263 4.16 -6.42 -19.30
CA LEU A 263 2.97 -5.98 -18.55
C LEU A 263 2.20 -4.86 -19.25
N LEU A 264 2.81 -4.18 -20.23
CA LEU A 264 2.21 -3.05 -20.92
C LEU A 264 1.38 -3.53 -22.11
N ASN A 265 0.13 -3.08 -22.17
CA ASN A 265 -0.66 -3.25 -23.38
C ASN A 265 -0.10 -2.39 -24.52
N GLU A 266 -0.56 -2.63 -25.75
CA GLU A 266 -0.03 -1.97 -26.95
C GLU A 266 -0.12 -0.44 -26.89
N LYS A 267 -1.22 0.11 -26.37
CA LYS A 267 -1.41 1.57 -26.26
C LYS A 267 -0.54 2.19 -25.17
N GLU A 268 -0.38 1.51 -24.05
CA GLU A 268 0.51 1.91 -22.95
C GLU A 268 1.97 1.89 -23.37
N ALA A 269 2.39 0.80 -24.02
CA ALA A 269 3.73 0.63 -24.58
C ALA A 269 4.03 1.71 -25.63
N LEU A 270 3.10 1.98 -26.56
CA LEU A 270 3.27 2.99 -27.60
C LEU A 270 3.33 4.40 -27.01
N ALA A 271 2.43 4.74 -26.09
CA ALA A 271 2.45 6.05 -25.43
C ALA A 271 3.75 6.28 -24.66
N PHE A 272 4.24 5.27 -23.94
CA PHE A 272 5.50 5.34 -23.22
C PHE A 272 6.70 5.53 -24.16
N HIS A 273 6.77 4.72 -25.23
CA HIS A 273 7.84 4.80 -26.22
C HIS A 273 7.91 6.18 -26.89
N LEU A 274 6.78 6.68 -27.40
CA LEU A 274 6.75 7.99 -28.07
C LEU A 274 7.13 9.13 -27.11
N HIS A 275 6.63 9.09 -25.87
CA HIS A 275 6.85 10.18 -24.93
C HIS A 275 8.24 10.16 -24.28
N TYR A 276 8.72 8.99 -23.84
CA TYR A 276 9.97 8.88 -23.08
C TYR A 276 11.14 8.35 -23.90
N GLY A 277 10.89 7.67 -25.02
CA GLY A 277 11.91 7.15 -25.92
C GLY A 277 12.22 8.07 -27.08
N GLU A 278 11.20 8.58 -27.76
CA GLU A 278 11.34 9.57 -28.84
C GLU A 278 11.25 11.03 -28.32
N GLU A 279 11.06 11.20 -27.01
CA GLU A 279 10.97 12.51 -26.33
C GLU A 279 9.87 13.43 -26.91
N MET A 280 8.80 12.85 -27.47
CA MET A 280 7.72 13.64 -28.07
C MET A 280 6.86 14.34 -27.02
N PRO A 281 6.45 15.60 -27.26
CA PRO A 281 5.46 16.27 -26.43
C PRO A 281 4.09 15.57 -26.54
N LEU A 282 3.30 15.57 -25.47
CA LEU A 282 2.02 14.83 -25.39
C LEU A 282 1.04 15.15 -26.53
N LYS A 283 1.09 16.36 -27.09
CA LYS A 283 0.27 16.73 -28.25
C LYS A 283 0.66 15.94 -29.51
N ALA A 284 1.96 15.82 -29.78
CA ALA A 284 2.46 15.01 -30.91
C ALA A 284 2.20 13.51 -30.69
N VAL A 285 2.34 13.03 -29.44
CA VAL A 285 1.96 11.66 -29.07
C VAL A 285 0.48 11.41 -29.35
N ALA A 286 -0.39 12.36 -29.02
CA ALA A 286 -1.83 12.25 -29.27
C ALA A 286 -2.13 12.13 -30.77
N GLU A 287 -1.53 12.99 -31.59
CA GLU A 287 -1.67 12.93 -33.06
C GLU A 287 -1.18 11.58 -33.61
N ARG A 288 -0.02 11.09 -33.16
CA ARG A 288 0.54 9.80 -33.60
C ARG A 288 -0.32 8.60 -33.20
N MET A 289 -1.00 8.68 -32.06
CA MET A 289 -1.89 7.63 -31.55
C MET A 289 -3.35 7.77 -31.99
N GLY A 290 -3.69 8.79 -32.81
CA GLY A 290 -5.05 9.02 -33.29
C GLY A 290 -6.02 9.62 -32.26
N TYR A 291 -5.52 10.30 -31.23
CA TYR A 291 -6.31 11.01 -30.24
C TYR A 291 -6.51 12.49 -30.61
N SER A 292 -7.69 13.04 -30.30
CA SER A 292 -8.00 14.47 -30.54
C SER A 292 -7.26 15.43 -29.60
N GLY A 293 -6.53 14.94 -28.60
CA GLY A 293 -5.83 15.77 -27.64
C GLY A 293 -4.96 14.99 -26.64
N PRO A 294 -4.18 15.69 -25.80
CA PRO A 294 -3.16 15.10 -24.92
C PRO A 294 -3.74 14.26 -23.77
N SER A 295 -5.05 14.35 -23.51
CA SER A 295 -5.73 13.56 -22.47
C SER A 295 -5.66 12.05 -22.74
N GLY A 296 -5.74 11.61 -24.01
CA GLY A 296 -5.67 10.20 -24.38
C GLY A 296 -4.34 9.54 -23.97
N PRO A 297 -3.20 10.02 -24.50
CA PRO A 297 -1.88 9.52 -24.08
C PRO A 297 -1.59 9.73 -22.59
N SER A 298 -2.08 10.82 -21.99
CA SER A 298 -1.87 11.08 -20.56
C SER A 298 -2.51 10.01 -19.67
N ILE A 299 -3.64 9.42 -20.06
CA ILE A 299 -4.27 8.32 -19.32
C ILE A 299 -3.38 7.07 -19.38
N HIS A 300 -2.87 6.73 -20.56
CA HIS A 300 -1.97 5.59 -20.73
C HIS A 300 -0.68 5.77 -19.93
N LEU A 301 -0.05 6.95 -20.00
CA LEU A 301 1.16 7.23 -19.22
C LEU A 301 0.89 7.22 -17.71
N LYS A 302 -0.30 7.64 -17.27
CA LYS A 302 -0.71 7.53 -15.87
C LYS A 302 -0.81 6.05 -15.46
N ASN A 303 -1.45 5.21 -16.25
CA ASN A 303 -1.55 3.78 -15.99
C ASN A 303 -0.17 3.09 -15.97
N VAL A 304 0.73 3.50 -16.88
CA VAL A 304 2.12 3.01 -16.89
C VAL A 304 2.83 3.41 -15.61
N ARG A 305 2.68 4.65 -15.14
CA ARG A 305 3.28 5.10 -13.87
C ARG A 305 2.75 4.33 -12.66
N GLU A 306 1.44 4.08 -12.60
CA GLU A 306 0.83 3.28 -11.53
C GLU A 306 1.33 1.83 -11.57
N THR A 307 1.40 1.22 -12.76
CA THR A 307 1.94 -0.13 -12.96
C THR A 307 3.43 -0.18 -12.62
N LEU A 308 4.21 0.83 -13.01
CA LEU A 308 5.64 0.93 -12.70
C LEU A 308 5.88 1.08 -11.21
N HIS A 309 5.08 1.91 -10.53
CA HIS A 309 5.14 2.06 -9.08
C HIS A 309 4.92 0.71 -8.38
N ASP A 310 3.87 -0.01 -8.78
CA ASP A 310 3.56 -1.33 -8.21
C ASP A 310 4.61 -2.40 -8.56
N PHE A 311 5.19 -2.34 -9.76
CA PHE A 311 6.25 -3.25 -10.21
C PHE A 311 7.56 -3.00 -9.49
N ALA A 312 7.94 -1.73 -9.32
CA ALA A 312 9.20 -1.33 -8.71
C ALA A 312 9.21 -1.44 -7.19
N ALA A 313 8.04 -1.48 -6.52
CA ALA A 313 7.91 -1.50 -5.07
C ALA A 313 8.76 -2.60 -4.39
N ASP A 314 8.88 -3.77 -5.03
CA ASP A 314 9.60 -4.93 -4.51
C ASP A 314 11.03 -5.06 -5.07
N LEU A 315 11.51 -4.10 -5.87
CA LEU A 315 12.79 -4.16 -6.55
C LEU A 315 13.81 -3.26 -5.85
N ARG A 316 14.74 -3.88 -5.11
CA ARG A 316 15.72 -3.24 -4.21
C ARG A 316 16.44 -2.01 -4.77
N TRP A 317 16.68 -1.94 -6.08
CA TRP A 317 17.37 -0.80 -6.70
C TRP A 317 16.47 0.22 -7.40
N LEU A 318 15.19 -0.12 -7.62
CA LEU A 318 14.23 0.75 -8.29
C LEU A 318 13.25 1.40 -7.30
N SER A 319 12.98 0.75 -6.17
CA SER A 319 12.16 1.28 -5.07
C SER A 319 12.97 2.23 -4.19
N PRO A 320 12.42 3.39 -3.78
CA PRO A 320 12.92 4.11 -2.62
C PRO A 320 12.56 3.33 -1.34
N ASP A 321 13.55 2.89 -0.57
CA ASP A 321 13.32 2.45 0.82
C ASP A 321 13.44 3.67 1.76
N GLU A 322 12.86 3.61 2.96
CA GLU A 322 12.95 4.71 3.95
C GLU A 322 14.40 4.98 4.36
N GLU A 323 15.26 3.95 4.31
CA GLU A 323 16.66 4.02 4.73
C GLU A 323 17.64 4.19 3.56
N THR A 324 17.28 3.79 2.34
CA THR A 324 18.18 3.84 1.17
C THR A 324 17.53 4.61 0.01
N PRO A 325 18.14 5.72 -0.45
CA PRO A 325 17.63 6.43 -1.61
C PRO A 325 17.69 5.52 -2.87
N PRO A 326 16.76 5.68 -3.82
CA PRO A 326 16.72 4.82 -4.99
C PRO A 326 18.02 4.93 -5.80
N ASN A 327 18.53 3.79 -6.27
CA ASN A 327 19.78 3.75 -7.03
C ASN A 327 19.55 4.38 -8.42
N ARG A 328 20.00 5.64 -8.58
CA ARG A 328 19.78 6.43 -9.79
C ARG A 328 20.37 5.77 -11.05
N LEU A 329 21.46 5.02 -10.91
CA LEU A 329 22.07 4.31 -12.05
C LEU A 329 21.22 3.12 -12.47
N ALA A 330 20.68 2.35 -11.51
CA ALA A 330 19.75 1.27 -11.80
C ALA A 330 18.45 1.78 -12.43
N GLN A 331 17.88 2.88 -11.93
CA GLN A 331 16.69 3.49 -12.51
C GLN A 331 16.93 4.00 -13.95
N ARG A 332 18.11 4.58 -14.20
CA ARG A 332 18.52 5.00 -15.54
C ARG A 332 18.62 3.80 -16.49
N LEU A 333 19.37 2.77 -16.09
CA LEU A 333 19.51 1.56 -16.90
C LEU A 333 18.15 0.91 -17.19
N PHE A 334 17.27 0.82 -16.18
CA PHE A 334 15.91 0.29 -16.37
C PHE A 334 15.15 1.08 -17.44
N LYS A 335 15.15 2.42 -17.36
CA LYS A 335 14.45 3.28 -18.32
C LYS A 335 15.04 3.11 -19.74
N GLU A 336 16.36 3.11 -19.86
CA GLU A 336 17.07 2.95 -21.14
C GLU A 336 16.77 1.59 -21.78
N THR A 337 16.90 0.50 -21.01
CA THR A 337 16.61 -0.85 -21.49
C THR A 337 15.13 -1.00 -21.90
N LEU A 338 14.20 -0.50 -21.09
CA LEU A 338 12.76 -0.53 -21.43
C LEU A 338 12.48 0.23 -22.73
N THR A 339 13.10 1.40 -22.90
CA THR A 339 12.95 2.22 -24.10
C THR A 339 13.45 1.48 -25.35
N GLU A 340 14.61 0.84 -25.27
CA GLU A 340 15.17 0.04 -26.37
C GLU A 340 14.30 -1.18 -26.74
N ILE A 341 13.75 -1.87 -25.74
CA ILE A 341 12.81 -2.98 -25.96
C ILE A 341 11.57 -2.49 -26.71
N LEU A 342 10.97 -1.39 -26.25
CA LEU A 342 9.75 -0.84 -26.85
C LEU A 342 10.01 -0.25 -28.24
N LYS A 343 11.18 0.35 -28.47
CA LYS A 343 11.61 0.82 -29.78
C LYS A 343 11.62 -0.34 -30.80
N LYS A 344 12.29 -1.44 -30.47
CA LYS A 344 12.30 -2.65 -31.32
C LYS A 344 10.89 -3.18 -31.60
N ARG A 345 10.00 -3.12 -30.60
CA ARG A 345 8.60 -3.56 -30.72
C ARG A 345 7.80 -2.76 -31.75
N PHE A 346 8.11 -1.48 -31.98
CA PHE A 346 7.36 -0.60 -32.88
C PHE A 346 8.12 -0.19 -34.16
N GLU A 347 9.43 -0.44 -34.23
CA GLU A 347 10.25 -0.22 -35.44
C GLU A 347 10.35 -1.47 -36.34
N THR A 348 10.00 -2.65 -35.85
CA THR A 348 10.01 -3.87 -36.68
C THR A 348 8.68 -3.96 -37.45
N PRO A 349 8.71 -3.93 -38.81
CA PRO A 349 7.51 -3.87 -39.65
C PRO A 349 6.64 -5.11 -39.62
#